data_AF-A0A949XLJ2-F1
#
_entry.id   AF-A0A949XLJ2-F1
#
_cell.length_a   1.000
_cell.length_b   1.000
_cell.length_c   1.000
_cell.angle_alpha   90.00
_cell.angle_beta   90.00
_cell.angle_gamma   90.00
#
_symmetry.space_group_name_H-M   'P 1'
#
loop_
_entity.id
_entity.type
_entity.pdbx_description
1 polymer ?
#
loop_
_entity_poly.entity_id
_entity_poly.type
_entity_poly.pdbx_seq_one_letter_code
_entity_poly.pdbx_strand_id
1 'polypeptide(L)'
;MNMPVAPLPDLDTLDTSALKEMVIRQHVQLSSHDAEVERLRLIIAGLRRLQFGRKSEKMQRDIEQLELQLEDLEASNAEKQKQTETTLAPAPAAVFAAATRKPARRPLPDHLPREVQVHEPEEKGCPACGGSLSKLGEDVSEVLEYVPARFKVIRHVRPKLSCIKCDAIVKVEAPSRPIARGLAGPGLLHMFLSPSMRITCRCIGSRKSTHAKGWNSSVPHLLTGWGLKANCKSPSMKRCGGTS
;
A
#
# COMPACT_ATOMS: atom_id res chain seq x y z
N MET A 1 -24.47 19.57 -15.51
CA MET A 1 -25.91 19.53 -15.84
C MET A 1 -26.43 20.95 -15.68
N ASN A 2 -26.68 21.65 -16.79
CA ASN A 2 -27.30 22.98 -16.74
C ASN A 2 -28.78 22.79 -16.41
N MET A 3 -29.22 23.27 -15.25
CA MET A 3 -30.63 23.45 -14.96
C MET A 3 -31.15 24.60 -15.84
N PRO A 4 -32.18 24.40 -16.67
CA PRO A 4 -32.76 25.49 -17.43
C PRO A 4 -33.42 26.47 -16.47
N VAL A 5 -32.86 27.68 -16.38
CA VAL A 5 -33.48 28.79 -15.66
C VAL A 5 -34.68 29.24 -16.51
N ALA A 6 -35.89 29.09 -15.97
CA ALA A 6 -37.08 29.61 -16.63
C ALA A 6 -36.92 31.13 -16.80
N PRO A 7 -37.22 31.69 -18.00
CA PRO A 7 -37.11 33.12 -18.22
C PRO A 7 -38.06 33.86 -17.28
N LEU A 8 -37.54 34.89 -16.61
CA LEU A 8 -38.31 35.75 -15.74
C LEU A 8 -39.37 36.49 -16.57
N PRO A 9 -40.63 36.57 -16.12
CA PRO A 9 -41.64 37.39 -16.77
C PRO A 9 -41.30 38.88 -16.67
N ASP A 10 -41.79 39.68 -17.62
CA ASP A 10 -41.54 41.12 -17.68
C ASP A 10 -42.21 41.85 -16.51
N LEU A 11 -41.39 42.34 -15.57
CA LEU A 11 -41.81 42.82 -14.25
C LEU A 11 -42.64 44.10 -14.33
N ASP A 12 -42.45 44.91 -15.36
CA ASP A 12 -43.09 46.21 -15.54
C ASP A 12 -44.56 46.10 -16.00
N THR A 13 -44.98 44.90 -16.46
CA THR A 13 -46.33 44.63 -16.95
C THR A 13 -47.24 43.98 -15.90
N LEU A 14 -46.71 43.64 -14.72
CA LEU A 14 -47.40 42.88 -13.69
C LEU A 14 -48.07 43.79 -12.64
N ASP A 15 -49.27 43.41 -12.21
CA ASP A 15 -49.98 44.07 -11.12
C ASP A 15 -49.23 43.95 -9.77
N THR A 16 -49.42 44.94 -8.89
CA THR A 16 -48.76 44.98 -7.57
C THR A 16 -49.09 43.78 -6.68
N SER A 17 -50.25 43.13 -6.86
CA SER A 17 -50.62 41.88 -6.19
C SER A 17 -49.82 40.69 -6.71
N ALA A 18 -49.66 40.56 -8.03
CA ALA A 18 -48.90 39.49 -8.67
C ALA A 18 -47.41 39.56 -8.29
N LEU A 19 -46.84 40.76 -8.18
CA LEU A 19 -45.47 40.96 -7.69
C LEU A 19 -45.30 40.49 -6.23
N LYS A 20 -46.26 40.80 -5.34
CA LYS A 20 -46.21 40.36 -3.93
C LYS A 20 -46.26 38.83 -3.80
N GLU A 21 -47.13 38.18 -4.56
CA GLU A 21 -47.22 36.71 -4.58
C GLU A 21 -45.91 36.07 -5.06
N MET A 22 -45.28 36.63 -6.09
CA MET A 22 -44.00 36.15 -6.58
C MET A 22 -42.87 36.30 -5.56
N VAL A 23 -42.80 37.44 -4.85
CA VAL A 23 -41.81 37.66 -3.78
C VAL A 23 -42.01 36.64 -2.65
N ILE A 24 -43.26 36.37 -2.26
CA ILE A 24 -43.56 35.35 -1.25
C ILE A 24 -43.13 33.96 -1.72
N ARG A 25 -43.46 33.59 -2.97
CA ARG A 25 -43.03 32.30 -3.56
C ARG A 25 -41.51 32.16 -3.57
N GLN A 26 -40.80 33.20 -4.01
CA GLN A 26 -39.33 33.22 -4.02
C GLN A 26 -38.75 33.12 -2.62
N HIS A 27 -39.33 33.82 -1.63
CA HIS A 27 -38.89 33.75 -0.24
C HIS A 27 -39.03 32.32 0.33
N VAL A 28 -40.16 31.66 0.05
CA VAL A 28 -40.37 30.25 0.42
C VAL A 28 -39.35 29.35 -0.26
N GLN A 29 -39.09 29.53 -1.56
CA GLN A 29 -38.08 28.75 -2.28
C GLN A 29 -36.68 28.96 -1.70
N LEU A 30 -36.27 30.20 -1.45
CA LEU A 30 -34.97 30.53 -0.87
C LEU A 30 -34.81 29.88 0.51
N SER A 31 -35.81 30.01 1.38
CA SER A 31 -35.77 29.37 2.71
C SER A 31 -35.66 27.84 2.62
N SER A 32 -36.31 27.20 1.65
CA SER A 32 -36.18 25.76 1.42
C SER A 32 -34.76 25.37 0.93
N HIS A 33 -34.16 26.20 0.06
CA HIS A 33 -32.81 25.97 -0.45
C HIS A 33 -31.76 26.16 0.65
N ASP A 34 -31.90 27.19 1.48
CA ASP A 34 -31.01 27.44 2.61
C ASP A 34 -31.03 26.27 3.61
N ALA A 35 -32.22 25.72 3.90
CA ALA A 35 -32.35 24.54 4.75
C ALA A 35 -31.63 23.30 4.17
N GLU A 36 -31.74 23.07 2.86
CA GLU A 36 -31.04 21.96 2.20
C GLU A 36 -29.53 22.20 2.14
N VAL A 37 -29.08 23.44 1.91
CA VAL A 37 -27.67 23.80 1.95
C VAL A 37 -27.08 23.53 3.33
N GLU A 38 -27.75 23.92 4.41
CA GLU A 38 -27.30 23.65 5.77
C GLU A 38 -27.26 22.15 6.07
N ARG A 39 -28.29 21.40 5.65
CA ARG A 39 -28.30 19.94 5.76
C ARG A 39 -27.11 19.29 5.05
N LEU A 40 -26.84 19.67 3.80
CA LEU A 40 -25.72 19.14 3.01
C LEU A 40 -24.37 19.53 3.63
N ARG A 41 -24.23 20.76 4.13
CA ARG A 41 -23.03 21.22 4.85
C ARG A 41 -22.75 20.35 6.08
N LEU A 42 -23.77 20.04 6.88
CA LEU A 42 -23.64 19.16 8.05
C LEU A 42 -23.22 17.73 7.67
N ILE A 43 -23.79 17.18 6.61
CA ILE A 43 -23.42 15.85 6.10
C ILE A 43 -21.96 15.83 5.65
N ILE A 44 -21.53 16.83 4.86
CA ILE A 44 -20.14 16.95 4.39
C ILE A 44 -19.18 17.09 5.57
N ALA A 45 -19.53 17.90 6.58
CA ALA A 45 -18.72 18.05 7.79
C ALA A 45 -18.59 16.72 8.55
N GLY A 46 -19.67 15.95 8.68
CA GLY A 46 -19.67 14.62 9.29
C GLY A 46 -18.79 13.62 8.53
N LEU A 47 -18.94 13.54 7.21
CA LEU A 47 -18.13 12.67 6.35
C LEU A 47 -16.64 13.03 6.42
N ARG A 48 -16.30 14.32 6.42
CA ARG A 48 -14.92 14.80 6.58
C ARG A 48 -14.33 14.39 7.93
N ARG A 49 -15.08 14.52 9.04
CA ARG A 49 -14.64 14.06 10.36
C ARG A 49 -14.45 12.55 10.43
N LEU A 50 -15.31 11.76 9.79
CA LEU A 50 -15.14 10.30 9.73
C LEU A 50 -13.93 9.88 8.89
N GLN A 51 -13.68 10.56 7.76
CA GLN A 51 -12.59 10.23 6.86
C GLN A 51 -11.23 10.69 7.39
N PHE A 52 -11.16 11.92 7.91
CA PHE A 52 -9.90 12.58 8.29
C PHE A 52 -9.72 12.74 9.80
N GLY A 53 -10.78 12.86 10.59
CA GLY A 53 -10.68 13.09 12.03
C GLY A 53 -9.94 11.97 12.76
N ARG A 54 -10.43 10.72 12.64
CA ARG A 54 -9.77 9.56 13.25
C ARG A 54 -8.33 9.34 12.77
N LYS A 55 -8.05 9.65 11.50
CA LYS A 55 -6.71 9.52 10.93
C LYS A 55 -5.78 10.63 11.42
N SER A 56 -6.28 11.86 11.52
CA SER A 56 -5.52 13.01 12.00
C SER A 56 -5.15 12.84 13.47
N GLU A 57 -6.09 12.40 14.32
CA GLU A 57 -5.81 12.13 15.73
C GLU A 57 -4.77 11.01 15.89
N LYS A 58 -4.86 9.95 15.09
CA LYS A 58 -3.86 8.88 15.10
C LYS A 58 -2.49 9.40 14.67
N MET A 59 -2.41 10.12 13.54
CA MET A 59 -1.15 10.67 13.05
C MET A 59 -0.52 11.63 14.07
N GLN A 60 -1.33 12.46 14.74
CA GLN A 60 -0.84 13.37 15.77
C GLN A 60 -0.19 12.61 16.94
N ARG A 61 -0.84 11.55 17.43
CA ARG A 61 -0.27 10.68 18.47
C ARG A 61 1.01 9.98 18.02
N ASP A 62 1.03 9.50 16.79
CA ASP A 62 2.21 8.83 16.22
C ASP A 62 3.37 9.84 16.09
N ILE A 63 3.10 11.10 15.73
CA ILE A 63 4.10 12.19 15.69
C ILE A 63 4.65 12.48 17.09
N GLU A 64 3.78 12.70 18.08
CA GLU A 64 4.19 12.96 19.47
C GLU A 64 5.07 11.82 20.02
N GLN A 65 4.73 10.57 19.70
CA GLN A 65 5.53 9.41 20.11
C GLN A 65 6.91 9.41 19.43
N LEU A 66 7.00 9.76 18.14
CA LEU A 66 8.26 9.83 17.41
C LEU A 66 9.14 10.99 17.87
N GLU A 67 8.54 12.14 18.22
CA GLU A 67 9.24 13.29 18.78
C GLU A 67 9.90 12.93 20.12
N LEU A 68 9.17 12.27 21.02
CA LEU A 68 9.74 11.77 22.28
C LEU A 68 10.92 10.80 22.05
N GLN A 69 10.79 9.89 21.09
CA GLN A 69 11.88 8.98 20.74
C GLN A 69 13.10 9.70 20.16
N LEU A 70 12.90 10.80 19.42
CA LEU A 70 13.99 11.63 18.93
C LEU A 70 14.70 12.33 20.08
N GLU A 71 13.96 12.91 21.03
CA GLU A 71 14.51 13.55 22.22
C GLU A 71 15.38 12.58 23.03
N ASP A 72 14.90 11.35 23.27
CA ASP A 72 15.65 10.30 23.97
C ASP A 72 16.97 9.95 23.23
N LEU A 73 16.90 9.85 21.90
CA LEU A 73 18.07 9.55 21.07
C LEU A 73 19.08 10.71 21.08
N GLU A 74 18.61 11.95 20.98
CA GLU A 74 19.44 13.15 21.04
C GLU A 74 20.14 13.27 22.40
N ALA A 75 19.42 13.03 23.51
CA ALA A 75 19.99 12.99 24.85
C ALA A 75 21.08 11.91 24.95
N SER A 76 20.80 10.69 24.48
CA SER A 76 21.78 9.59 24.49
C SER A 76 23.03 9.90 23.65
N ASN A 77 22.87 10.63 22.54
CA ASN A 77 23.98 11.03 21.69
C ASN A 77 24.81 12.13 22.35
N ALA A 78 24.18 13.10 23.01
CA ALA A 78 24.86 14.12 23.77
C ALA A 78 25.66 13.53 24.94
N GLU A 79 25.11 12.52 25.64
CA GLU A 79 25.83 11.78 26.68
C GLU A 79 27.06 11.05 26.12
N LYS A 80 26.90 10.35 24.99
CA LYS A 80 28.04 9.68 24.31
C LYS A 80 29.11 10.67 23.86
N GLN A 81 28.72 11.82 23.32
CA GLN A 81 29.65 12.88 22.92
C GLN A 81 30.46 13.40 24.11
N LYS A 82 29.78 13.71 25.23
CA LYS A 82 30.44 14.12 26.48
C LYS A 82 31.39 13.05 27.00
N GLN A 83 31.00 11.77 26.94
CA GLN A 83 31.88 10.66 27.32
C GLN A 83 33.10 10.57 26.41
N THR A 84 32.94 10.71 25.09
CA THR A 84 34.09 10.74 24.17
C THR A 84 35.03 11.92 24.41
N GLU A 85 34.49 13.11 24.67
CA GLU A 85 35.29 14.31 24.99
C GLU A 85 36.04 14.16 26.32
N THR A 86 35.41 13.56 27.33
CA THR A 86 36.05 13.34 28.64
C THR A 86 37.13 12.25 28.59
N THR A 87 37.00 11.27 27.68
CA THR A 87 37.95 10.15 27.54
C THR A 87 39.14 10.51 26.63
N LEU A 88 39.08 11.61 25.88
CA LEU A 88 40.12 12.04 24.95
C LEU A 88 40.88 13.26 25.49
N ALA A 89 41.86 13.03 26.37
CA ALA A 89 43.05 13.90 26.41
C ALA A 89 43.73 13.85 25.02
N PRO A 90 44.39 14.94 24.54
CA PRO A 90 44.65 15.13 23.12
C PRO A 90 45.71 14.15 22.60
N ALA A 91 45.26 13.00 22.11
CA ALA A 91 46.02 12.11 21.25
C ALA A 91 45.63 12.40 19.79
N PRO A 92 46.59 12.41 18.84
CA PRO A 92 46.33 12.80 17.46
C PRO A 92 45.25 11.91 16.86
N ALA A 93 44.23 12.57 16.31
CA ALA A 93 43.01 12.00 15.77
C ALA A 93 43.31 10.90 14.74
N ALA A 94 43.24 9.64 15.17
CA ALA A 94 42.99 8.54 14.27
C ALA A 94 41.51 8.62 13.87
N VAL A 95 41.28 9.33 12.76
CA VAL A 95 39.99 9.35 12.07
C VAL A 95 39.70 7.92 11.64
N PHE A 96 39.00 7.17 12.47
CA PHE A 96 38.30 5.96 12.03
C PHE A 96 37.18 6.44 11.11
N ALA A 97 37.54 6.65 9.84
CA ALA A 97 36.59 6.75 8.76
C ALA A 97 35.88 5.40 8.69
N ALA A 98 34.77 5.29 9.43
CA ALA A 98 33.82 4.22 9.26
C ALA A 98 33.31 4.32 7.83
N ALA A 99 33.95 3.57 6.93
CA ALA A 99 33.55 3.47 5.55
C ALA A 99 32.13 2.94 5.53
N THR A 100 31.15 3.83 5.34
CA THR A 100 29.74 3.50 5.20
C THR A 100 29.65 2.56 4.00
N ARG A 101 29.61 1.25 4.25
CA ARG A 101 29.48 0.25 3.20
C ARG A 101 28.14 0.49 2.53
N LYS A 102 28.18 1.04 1.30
CA LYS A 102 26.99 1.22 0.48
C LYS A 102 26.26 -0.14 0.42
N PRO A 103 24.96 -0.21 0.72
CA PRO A 103 24.24 -1.47 0.72
C PRO A 103 24.31 -2.08 -0.69
N ALA A 104 25.08 -3.17 -0.83
CA ALA A 104 25.12 -3.96 -2.05
C ALA A 104 23.79 -4.70 -2.18
N ARG A 105 23.21 -4.69 -3.37
CA ARG A 105 21.96 -5.40 -3.63
C ARG A 105 22.21 -6.90 -3.54
N ARG A 106 21.45 -7.57 -2.68
CA ARG A 106 21.50 -9.03 -2.56
C ARG A 106 20.90 -9.65 -3.83
N PRO A 107 21.49 -10.76 -4.33
CA PRO A 107 20.91 -11.49 -5.44
C PRO A 107 19.53 -12.05 -5.07
N LEU A 108 18.70 -12.35 -6.08
CA LEU A 108 17.40 -12.96 -5.85
C LEU A 108 17.56 -14.39 -5.29
N PRO A 109 16.67 -14.84 -4.39
CA PRO A 109 16.76 -16.18 -3.79
C PRO A 109 16.73 -17.32 -4.83
N ASP A 110 17.50 -18.38 -4.57
CA ASP A 110 17.67 -19.50 -5.50
C ASP A 110 16.47 -20.43 -5.63
N HIS A 111 15.55 -20.42 -4.66
CA HIS A 111 14.36 -21.28 -4.66
C HIS A 111 13.26 -20.80 -5.63
N LEU A 112 13.41 -19.62 -6.22
CA LEU A 112 12.44 -19.09 -7.17
C LEU A 112 12.62 -19.73 -8.55
N PRO A 113 11.52 -20.10 -9.25
CA PRO A 113 11.62 -20.67 -10.59
C PRO A 113 12.21 -19.64 -11.56
N ARG A 114 13.26 -20.03 -12.29
CA ARG A 114 13.98 -19.20 -13.25
C ARG A 114 13.59 -19.56 -14.69
N GLU A 115 13.10 -18.58 -15.44
CA GLU A 115 12.87 -18.68 -16.88
C GLU A 115 13.98 -17.92 -17.63
N VAL A 116 14.67 -18.58 -18.55
CA VAL A 116 15.77 -17.97 -19.32
C VAL A 116 15.22 -17.43 -20.64
N GLN A 117 15.46 -16.14 -20.90
CA GLN A 117 15.16 -15.50 -22.18
C GLN A 117 16.45 -15.04 -22.83
N VAL A 118 16.80 -15.65 -23.96
CA VAL A 118 18.01 -15.31 -24.73
C VAL A 118 17.62 -14.33 -25.82
N HIS A 119 18.32 -13.19 -25.85
CA HIS A 119 18.12 -12.14 -26.86
C HIS A 119 19.27 -12.19 -27.86
N GLU A 120 19.11 -12.96 -28.94
CA GLU A 120 20.09 -13.05 -30.03
C GLU A 120 19.90 -11.90 -31.04
N PRO A 121 20.98 -11.39 -31.64
CA PRO A 121 20.86 -10.40 -32.72
C PRO A 121 20.20 -11.03 -33.95
N GLU A 122 19.37 -10.24 -34.65
CA GLU A 122 18.64 -10.68 -35.85
C GLU A 122 19.59 -11.02 -37.01
N GLU A 123 20.70 -10.30 -37.10
CA GLU A 123 21.73 -10.52 -38.10
C GLU A 123 22.82 -11.49 -37.60
N LYS A 124 23.04 -12.58 -38.34
CA LYS A 124 24.11 -13.55 -38.06
C LYS A 124 25.51 -13.09 -38.49
N GLY A 125 25.60 -11.94 -39.16
CA GLY A 125 26.84 -11.34 -39.66
C GLY A 125 27.17 -10.04 -38.95
N CYS A 126 28.44 -9.63 -39.02
CA CYS A 126 28.84 -8.33 -38.48
C CYS A 126 28.21 -7.17 -39.28
N PRO A 127 27.56 -6.19 -38.63
CA PRO A 127 26.93 -5.05 -39.32
C PRO A 127 27.96 -4.12 -40.00
N ALA A 128 29.24 -4.20 -39.62
CA ALA A 128 30.30 -3.38 -40.21
C ALA A 128 30.99 -4.02 -41.43
N CYS A 129 31.11 -5.35 -41.49
CA CYS A 129 31.93 -6.02 -42.50
C CYS A 129 31.37 -7.35 -43.04
N GLY A 130 30.22 -7.80 -42.56
CA GLY A 130 29.61 -9.09 -42.94
C GLY A 130 30.39 -10.33 -42.50
N GLY A 131 31.42 -10.18 -41.66
CA GLY A 131 32.22 -11.29 -41.13
C GLY A 131 31.46 -12.18 -40.15
N SER A 132 31.97 -13.39 -39.94
CA SER A 132 31.43 -14.33 -38.95
C SER A 132 31.63 -13.82 -37.52
N LEU A 133 30.65 -14.11 -36.67
CA LEU A 133 30.58 -13.70 -35.28
C LEU A 133 30.96 -14.86 -34.35
N SER A 134 31.87 -14.62 -33.42
CA SER A 134 32.23 -15.54 -32.34
C SER A 134 31.66 -15.08 -31.00
N LYS A 135 31.35 -16.01 -30.10
CA LYS A 135 30.84 -15.69 -28.75
C LYS A 135 31.99 -15.20 -27.87
N LEU A 136 31.92 -13.95 -27.40
CA LEU A 136 32.92 -13.37 -26.50
C LEU A 136 32.51 -13.50 -25.02
N GLY A 137 31.21 -13.38 -24.74
CA GLY A 137 30.67 -13.51 -23.39
C GLY A 137 29.18 -13.24 -23.35
N GLU A 138 28.57 -13.23 -22.16
CA GLU A 138 27.14 -13.00 -22.00
C GLU A 138 26.90 -11.95 -20.92
N ASP A 139 25.92 -11.08 -21.15
CA ASP A 139 25.43 -10.14 -20.16
C ASP A 139 24.10 -10.65 -19.60
N VAL A 140 24.10 -10.98 -18.31
CA VAL A 140 22.98 -11.61 -17.61
C VAL A 140 22.31 -10.58 -16.72
N SER A 141 20.99 -10.47 -16.85
CA SER A 141 20.22 -9.55 -16.02
C SER A 141 18.93 -10.21 -15.54
N GLU A 142 18.68 -10.12 -14.23
CA GLU A 142 17.54 -10.76 -13.58
C GLU A 142 16.40 -9.76 -13.33
N VAL A 143 15.18 -10.23 -13.49
CA VAL A 143 13.94 -9.48 -13.21
C VAL A 143 12.96 -10.40 -12.47
N LEU A 144 12.40 -9.93 -11.37
CA LEU A 144 11.39 -10.62 -10.57
C LEU A 144 9.99 -10.27 -11.10
N GLU A 145 9.28 -11.26 -11.59
CA GLU A 145 7.94 -11.13 -12.17
C GLU A 145 6.90 -11.83 -11.28
N TYR A 146 5.73 -11.21 -11.17
CA TYR A 146 4.59 -11.80 -10.47
C TYR A 146 3.63 -12.45 -11.45
N VAL A 147 3.35 -13.73 -11.25
CA VAL A 147 2.26 -14.48 -11.89
C VAL A 147 1.23 -14.76 -10.79
N PRO A 148 -0.08 -14.69 -11.04
CA PRO A 148 -1.08 -14.99 -10.01
C PRO A 148 -0.72 -16.27 -9.23
N ALA A 149 -0.57 -16.14 -7.91
CA ALA A 149 -0.16 -17.17 -6.95
C ALA A 149 1.34 -17.57 -6.88
N ARG A 150 2.25 -17.03 -7.71
CA ARG A 150 3.69 -17.33 -7.60
C ARG A 150 4.61 -16.23 -8.13
N PHE A 151 5.82 -16.16 -7.58
CA PHE A 151 6.89 -15.34 -8.12
C PHE A 151 7.77 -16.17 -9.05
N LYS A 152 8.25 -15.56 -10.12
CA LYS A 152 9.24 -16.14 -11.02
C LYS A 152 10.34 -15.14 -11.33
N VAL A 153 11.53 -15.65 -11.62
CA VAL A 153 12.66 -14.83 -12.04
C VAL A 153 12.87 -15.00 -13.53
N ILE A 154 12.79 -13.92 -14.28
CA ILE A 154 13.13 -13.89 -15.70
C ILE A 154 14.61 -13.50 -15.82
N ARG A 155 15.43 -14.42 -16.31
CA ARG A 155 16.85 -14.22 -16.58
C ARG A 155 17.03 -13.86 -18.04
N HIS A 156 17.27 -12.58 -18.32
CA HIS A 156 17.60 -12.12 -19.66
C HIS A 156 19.09 -12.32 -19.92
N VAL A 157 19.41 -13.14 -20.92
CA VAL A 157 20.77 -13.42 -21.38
C VAL A 157 20.99 -12.71 -22.71
N ARG A 158 21.99 -11.84 -22.76
CA ARG A 158 22.37 -11.11 -23.97
C ARG A 158 23.79 -11.50 -24.37
N PRO A 159 23.98 -12.37 -25.37
CA PRO A 159 25.30 -12.71 -25.85
C PRO A 159 25.99 -11.46 -26.42
N LYS A 160 27.26 -11.32 -26.07
CA LYS A 160 28.22 -10.40 -26.69
C LYS A 160 28.95 -11.20 -27.75
N LEU A 161 28.77 -10.80 -29.00
CA LEU A 161 29.42 -11.42 -30.13
C LEU A 161 30.56 -10.51 -30.61
N SER A 162 31.70 -11.07 -30.96
CA SER A 162 32.82 -10.36 -31.59
C SER A 162 32.99 -10.82 -33.02
N CYS A 163 33.21 -9.89 -33.95
CA CYS A 163 33.55 -10.26 -35.32
C CYS A 163 35.01 -10.71 -35.41
N ILE A 164 35.28 -11.79 -36.14
CA ILE A 164 36.63 -12.34 -36.34
C ILE A 164 37.48 -11.45 -37.27
N LYS A 165 36.86 -10.68 -38.17
CA LYS A 165 37.57 -9.90 -39.20
C LYS A 165 37.93 -8.48 -38.78
N CYS A 166 37.11 -7.85 -37.94
CA CYS A 166 37.25 -6.43 -37.60
C CYS A 166 37.14 -6.14 -36.10
N ASP A 167 37.09 -7.17 -35.26
CA ASP A 167 36.97 -7.10 -33.80
C ASP A 167 35.78 -6.29 -33.27
N ALA A 168 34.80 -5.98 -34.13
CA ALA A 168 33.60 -5.25 -33.75
C ALA A 168 32.73 -6.09 -32.81
N ILE A 169 32.27 -5.46 -31.71
CA ILE A 169 31.41 -6.10 -30.71
C ILE A 169 29.95 -5.81 -31.05
N VAL A 170 29.20 -6.87 -31.32
CA VAL A 170 27.75 -6.83 -31.59
C VAL A 170 27.02 -7.32 -30.34
N LYS A 171 26.05 -6.53 -29.88
CA LYS A 171 25.23 -6.87 -28.71
C LYS A 171 23.83 -6.30 -28.89
N VAL A 172 22.82 -7.06 -28.48
CA VAL A 172 21.43 -6.58 -28.44
C VAL A 172 21.25 -5.56 -27.31
N GLU A 173 20.43 -4.53 -27.59
CA GLU A 173 20.06 -3.52 -26.61
C GLU A 173 19.35 -4.11 -25.38
N ALA A 174 19.30 -3.36 -24.29
CA ALA A 174 18.63 -3.84 -23.07
C ALA A 174 17.12 -3.83 -23.27
N PRO A 175 16.39 -4.87 -22.84
CA PRO A 175 14.94 -4.78 -22.78
C PRO A 175 14.55 -3.62 -21.86
N SER A 176 13.54 -2.86 -22.27
CA SER A 176 13.04 -1.73 -21.48
C SER A 176 12.50 -2.22 -20.14
N ARG A 177 12.81 -1.49 -19.08
CA ARG A 177 12.37 -1.80 -17.72
C ARG A 177 11.55 -0.63 -17.18
N PRO A 178 10.45 -0.88 -16.46
CA PRO A 178 9.66 0.20 -15.85
C PRO A 178 10.45 1.05 -14.85
N ILE A 179 11.40 0.43 -14.12
CA ILE A 179 12.28 1.12 -13.16
C ILE A 179 13.74 0.93 -13.59
N ALA A 180 14.45 2.04 -13.76
CA ALA A 180 15.87 2.03 -14.12
C ALA A 180 16.70 1.28 -13.07
N ARG A 181 17.47 0.27 -13.52
CA ARG A 181 18.26 -0.63 -12.67
C ARG A 181 17.42 -1.40 -11.64
N GLY A 182 16.08 -1.38 -11.70
CA GLY A 182 15.23 -2.15 -10.80
C GLY A 182 15.29 -3.65 -11.09
N LEU A 183 15.03 -4.46 -10.06
CA LEU A 183 14.77 -5.90 -10.19
C LEU A 183 13.28 -6.20 -10.41
N ALA A 184 12.40 -5.24 -10.12
CA ALA A 184 10.95 -5.42 -10.24
C ALA A 184 10.50 -5.43 -11.71
N GLY A 185 9.86 -6.52 -12.11
CA GLY A 185 9.19 -6.64 -13.40
C GLY A 185 7.81 -5.94 -13.41
N PRO A 186 7.23 -5.75 -14.61
CA PRO A 186 5.95 -5.07 -14.77
C PRO A 186 4.82 -5.76 -14.00
N GLY A 187 4.74 -7.09 -13.96
CA GLY A 187 3.68 -7.82 -13.25
C GLY A 187 3.78 -7.64 -11.74
N LEU A 188 5.01 -7.55 -11.21
CA LEU A 188 5.23 -7.28 -9.79
C LEU A 188 4.81 -5.86 -9.43
N LEU A 189 5.18 -4.86 -10.23
CA LEU A 189 4.77 -3.48 -10.01
C LEU A 189 3.25 -3.34 -10.09
N HIS A 190 2.63 -4.00 -11.07
CA HIS A 190 1.17 -4.00 -11.19
C HIS A 190 0.48 -4.56 -9.94
N MET A 191 1.01 -5.63 -9.33
CA MET A 191 0.49 -6.17 -8.07
C MET A 191 0.56 -5.12 -6.93
N PHE A 192 1.66 -4.38 -6.80
CA PHE A 192 1.81 -3.39 -5.73
C PHE A 192 1.02 -2.09 -5.97
N LEU A 193 0.90 -1.65 -7.23
CA LEU A 193 0.25 -0.39 -7.58
C LEU A 193 -1.28 -0.53 -7.74
N SER A 194 -1.80 -1.75 -7.91
CA SER A 194 -3.24 -1.98 -8.08
C SER A 194 -4.01 -1.84 -6.76
N PRO A 195 -4.91 -0.85 -6.60
CA PRO A 195 -5.66 -0.64 -5.36
C PRO A 195 -6.69 -1.74 -5.08
N SER A 196 -7.00 -2.57 -6.09
CA SER A 196 -8.10 -3.52 -6.08
C SER A 196 -7.78 -4.82 -5.30
N MET A 197 -6.50 -5.12 -5.09
CA MET A 197 -6.10 -6.34 -4.40
C MET A 197 -5.96 -6.09 -2.90
N ARG A 198 -7.09 -5.78 -2.23
CA ARG A 198 -7.18 -6.06 -0.79
C ARG A 198 -6.96 -7.55 -0.65
N ILE A 199 -5.84 -7.93 -0.02
CA ILE A 199 -5.60 -9.27 0.50
C ILE A 199 -6.82 -9.60 1.35
N THR A 200 -7.81 -10.25 0.76
CA THR A 200 -8.81 -10.97 1.50
C THR A 200 -8.06 -12.16 2.04
N CYS A 201 -7.43 -11.93 3.19
CA CYS A 201 -7.19 -12.99 4.15
C CYS A 201 -8.59 -13.46 4.55
N ARG A 202 -9.19 -14.28 3.68
CA ARG A 202 -10.32 -15.11 4.02
C ARG A 202 -9.73 -16.08 5.02
N CYS A 203 -9.84 -15.72 6.29
CA CYS A 203 -9.70 -16.64 7.41
C CYS A 203 -10.53 -17.87 7.05
N ILE A 204 -9.87 -18.91 6.56
CA ILE A 204 -10.39 -20.26 6.59
C ILE A 204 -10.45 -20.57 8.07
N GLY A 205 -11.61 -20.29 8.67
CA GLY A 205 -11.90 -20.66 10.04
C GLY A 205 -11.88 -22.17 10.14
N SER A 206 -10.73 -22.73 10.52
CA SER A 206 -10.64 -24.10 11.00
C SER A 206 -11.38 -24.17 12.33
N ARG A 207 -12.65 -24.57 12.23
CA ARG A 207 -13.48 -24.89 13.38
C ARG A 207 -12.93 -26.19 14.01
N LYS A 208 -12.61 -26.06 15.29
CA LYS A 208 -12.00 -27.02 16.22
C LYS A 208 -12.54 -28.46 16.09
N SER A 209 -11.61 -29.41 16.12
CA SER A 209 -11.84 -30.79 16.55
C SER A 209 -10.68 -31.17 17.48
N THR A 210 -10.87 -30.98 18.79
CA THR A 210 -10.11 -31.72 19.78
C THR A 210 -11.09 -32.45 20.66
N HIS A 211 -11.15 -33.75 20.40
CA HIS A 211 -11.83 -34.75 21.18
C HIS A 211 -11.37 -34.70 22.64
N ALA A 212 -12.33 -34.79 23.55
CA ALA A 212 -12.11 -34.98 24.97
C ALA A 212 -11.46 -36.35 25.24
N LYS A 213 -10.36 -36.32 26.01
CA LYS A 213 -9.95 -37.32 27.01
C LYS A 213 -9.29 -36.49 28.10
N GLY A 214 -9.98 -36.14 29.19
CA GLY A 214 -10.22 -37.06 30.29
C GLY A 214 -8.91 -37.23 31.05
N TRP A 215 -8.73 -36.51 32.16
CA TRP A 215 -8.01 -36.98 33.35
C TRP A 215 -8.47 -36.17 34.57
N ASN A 216 -8.64 -36.94 35.62
CA ASN A 216 -9.37 -36.68 36.86
C ASN A 216 -8.33 -36.36 37.94
N SER A 217 -8.56 -35.32 38.75
CA SER A 217 -8.20 -35.33 40.18
C SER A 217 -8.57 -34.02 40.88
N SER A 218 -9.52 -34.14 41.80
CA SER A 218 -9.44 -33.61 43.18
C SER A 218 -9.71 -32.11 43.46
N VAL A 219 -10.96 -31.87 43.82
CA VAL A 219 -11.56 -30.89 44.79
C VAL A 219 -10.81 -31.02 46.15
N PRO A 220 -10.74 -30.04 47.12
CA PRO A 220 -11.82 -29.14 47.56
C PRO A 220 -11.54 -27.66 47.96
N HIS A 221 -12.58 -26.85 47.68
CA HIS A 221 -13.34 -25.90 48.54
C HIS A 221 -12.81 -24.52 49.01
N LEU A 222 -13.82 -23.61 49.09
CA LEU A 222 -13.93 -22.31 49.80
C LEU A 222 -13.36 -21.10 49.01
N LEU A 223 -14.06 -20.00 48.71
CA LEU A 223 -15.27 -19.37 49.27
C LEU A 223 -16.02 -18.51 48.21
N THR A 224 -17.34 -18.41 48.43
CA THR A 224 -18.34 -17.39 48.06
C THR A 224 -17.83 -15.95 47.79
N GLY A 225 -18.42 -15.10 46.94
CA GLY A 225 -19.71 -15.13 46.24
C GLY A 225 -20.01 -13.80 45.50
N TRP A 226 -21.30 -13.60 45.18
CA TRP A 226 -21.96 -12.43 44.55
C TRP A 226 -21.79 -12.37 43.01
N GLY A 227 -22.79 -12.52 42.13
CA GLY A 227 -24.24 -12.52 42.25
C GLY A 227 -24.82 -11.27 41.57
N LEU A 228 -25.15 -11.33 40.27
CA LEU A 228 -26.23 -10.53 39.67
C LEU A 228 -26.64 -11.04 38.29
N LYS A 229 -27.93 -11.35 38.20
CA LYS A 229 -28.68 -11.87 37.05
C LYS A 229 -28.87 -10.78 35.98
N ALA A 230 -28.76 -11.16 34.71
CA ALA A 230 -29.45 -10.44 33.64
C ALA A 230 -30.11 -11.45 32.68
N ASN A 231 -31.42 -11.32 32.63
CA ASN A 231 -32.42 -12.14 31.96
C ASN A 231 -32.57 -11.63 30.51
N CYS A 232 -32.30 -12.45 29.50
CA CYS A 232 -32.63 -12.13 28.11
C CYS A 232 -33.57 -13.20 27.55
N LYS A 233 -34.83 -12.78 27.40
CA LYS A 233 -35.95 -13.45 26.74
C LYS A 233 -35.55 -13.95 25.35
N SER A 234 -35.69 -15.25 25.15
CA SER A 234 -35.70 -15.94 23.87
C SER A 234 -37.02 -15.71 23.11
N PRO A 235 -37.01 -15.36 21.81
CA PRO A 235 -38.16 -15.48 20.94
C PRO A 235 -38.30 -16.93 20.46
N SER A 236 -39.52 -17.45 20.54
CA SER A 236 -39.90 -18.80 20.10
C SER A 236 -39.80 -18.95 18.57
N MET A 237 -39.23 -20.04 18.10
CA MET A 237 -39.55 -20.57 16.76
C MET A 237 -40.01 -22.02 16.90
N LYS A 238 -41.22 -22.24 16.39
CA LYS A 238 -41.99 -23.47 16.47
C LYS A 238 -41.28 -24.61 15.77
N ARG A 239 -41.37 -25.77 16.42
CA ARG A 239 -41.00 -27.09 15.95
C ARG A 239 -42.18 -27.60 15.11
N CYS A 240 -42.01 -27.77 13.80
CA CYS A 240 -42.88 -28.64 13.00
C CYS A 240 -42.17 -29.98 12.88
N GLY A 241 -42.77 -31.01 13.47
CA GLY A 241 -42.32 -32.39 13.40
C GLY A 241 -42.50 -32.99 12.00
N GLY A 242 -41.69 -34.00 11.70
CA GLY A 242 -41.91 -34.88 10.57
C GLY A 242 -42.97 -35.95 10.90
N THR A 243 -43.56 -36.51 9.85
CA THR A 243 -43.61 -37.94 9.51
C THR A 243 -44.66 -38.14 8.42
N SER A 244 -44.23 -38.61 7.25
CA SER A 244 -44.85 -39.66 6.43
C SER A 244 -43.98 -39.86 5.20
#